data_AF-A0A2M7QVX8-F1
#
_entry.id   AF-A0A2M7QVX8-F1
#
_cell.length_a   1.000
_cell.length_b   1.000
_cell.length_c   1.000
_cell.angle_alpha   90.00
_cell.angle_beta   90.00
_cell.angle_gamma   90.00
#
_symmetry.space_group_name_H-M   'P 1'
#
loop_
_entity.id
_entity.type
_entity.pdbx_description
1 polymer ?
#
loop_
_entity_poly.entity_id
_entity_poly.type
_entity_poly.pdbx_seq_one_letter_code
_entity_poly.pdbx_strand_id
1 'polypeptide(L)'
;MYELVQKAYAAEPIPTCAPGTSNVDLGNCLQLSNGVPVSAVYKDPAFLVNLLVRNLFVIAGIVIFLLIFYAGFKFVQDDTKGKEEAQKIITAAVVGIVVMFSAYWIIQIVKVLTGADLPL
;
A
#
# COMPACT_ATOMS: atom_id res chain seq x y z
N MET A 1 14.29 -17.60 39.35
CA MET A 1 13.59 -18.63 38.56
C MET A 1 12.63 -17.89 37.64
N TYR A 2 12.87 -18.00 36.34
CA TYR A 2 12.23 -17.22 35.28
C TYR A 2 10.85 -17.81 34.97
N GLU A 3 9.76 -17.07 35.21
CA GLU A 3 8.45 -17.41 34.65
C GLU A 3 8.45 -16.99 33.17
N LEU A 4 8.97 -17.86 32.31
CA LEU A 4 8.88 -17.67 30.88
C LEU A 4 7.49 -18.10 30.39
N VAL A 5 6.68 -17.09 30.06
CA VAL A 5 5.78 -17.12 28.89
C VAL A 5 4.57 -18.07 28.99
N GLN A 6 3.71 -17.96 30.01
CA GLN A 6 2.43 -18.72 30.02
C GLN A 6 1.16 -17.88 29.84
N LYS A 7 1.27 -16.54 29.85
CA LYS A 7 0.22 -15.65 29.32
C LYS A 7 0.47 -15.33 27.85
N ALA A 8 0.66 -16.35 27.03
CA ALA A 8 0.57 -16.20 25.60
C ALA A 8 -0.92 -15.99 25.25
N TYR A 9 -1.41 -14.77 25.42
CA TYR A 9 -2.48 -14.11 24.64
C TYR A 9 -3.68 -14.99 24.21
N ALA A 10 -4.14 -15.89 25.07
CA ALA A 10 -5.40 -16.58 24.83
C ALA A 10 -6.51 -15.54 24.97
N ALA A 11 -7.25 -15.34 23.88
CA ALA A 11 -8.54 -14.65 23.92
C ALA A 11 -9.36 -15.20 25.09
N GLU A 12 -9.95 -14.35 25.92
CA GLU A 12 -10.93 -14.78 26.90
C GLU A 12 -12.02 -15.65 26.22
N PRO A 13 -12.60 -16.61 26.95
CA PRO A 13 -12.79 -17.97 26.48
C PRO A 13 -13.83 -18.05 25.36
N ILE A 14 -13.35 -18.06 24.13
CA ILE A 14 -14.11 -18.64 23.03
C ILE A 14 -14.21 -20.15 23.39
N PRO A 15 -15.42 -20.75 23.48
CA PRO A 15 -15.60 -22.15 23.88
C PRO A 15 -14.87 -23.17 22.97
N THR A 16 -14.26 -22.69 21.90
CA THR A 16 -13.53 -23.44 20.87
C THR A 16 -12.00 -23.40 21.02
N CYS A 17 -11.45 -22.64 21.97
CA CYS A 17 -10.00 -22.59 22.23
C CYS A 17 -9.57 -23.51 23.40
N ALA A 18 -10.44 -24.46 23.77
CA ALA A 18 -10.17 -25.44 24.81
C ALA A 18 -9.39 -26.65 24.25
N PRO A 19 -8.33 -27.11 24.94
CA PRO A 19 -7.59 -28.30 24.54
C PRO A 19 -8.49 -29.54 24.60
N GLY A 20 -8.46 -30.37 23.55
CA GLY A 20 -9.27 -31.59 23.44
C GLY A 20 -10.51 -31.48 22.54
N THR A 21 -10.74 -30.32 21.92
CA THR A 21 -11.78 -30.15 20.90
C THR A 21 -11.21 -30.42 19.50
N SER A 22 -11.97 -31.13 18.66
CA SER A 22 -11.63 -31.28 17.24
C SER A 22 -12.07 -29.99 16.51
N ASN A 23 -11.28 -29.52 15.53
CA ASN A 23 -11.55 -28.29 14.75
C ASN A 23 -11.24 -26.95 15.48
N VAL A 24 -10.08 -26.85 16.14
CA VAL A 24 -9.61 -25.59 16.74
C VAL A 24 -9.05 -24.67 15.66
N ASP A 25 -9.72 -23.53 15.46
CA ASP A 25 -9.30 -22.49 14.53
C ASP A 25 -8.23 -21.59 15.18
N LEU A 26 -6.98 -21.97 14.98
CA LEU A 26 -5.80 -21.29 15.53
C LEU A 26 -5.74 -19.81 15.14
N GLY A 27 -6.39 -19.44 14.02
CA GLY A 27 -6.49 -18.06 13.54
C GLY A 27 -7.26 -17.13 14.48
N ASN A 28 -8.27 -17.64 15.18
CA ASN A 28 -9.08 -16.88 16.13
C ASN A 28 -8.61 -17.03 17.59
N CYS A 29 -7.89 -18.12 17.87
CA CYS A 29 -7.38 -18.40 19.22
C CYS A 29 -6.03 -17.74 19.53
N LEU A 30 -5.25 -17.36 18.51
CA LEU A 30 -3.97 -16.66 18.70
C LEU A 30 -4.16 -15.15 18.52
N GLN A 31 -3.85 -14.36 19.55
CA GLN A 31 -3.83 -12.90 19.49
C GLN A 31 -2.39 -12.36 19.41
N LEU A 32 -2.19 -11.28 18.66
CA LEU A 32 -0.93 -10.53 18.66
C LEU A 32 -0.80 -9.73 19.97
N SER A 33 0.39 -9.19 20.25
CA SER A 33 0.71 -8.39 21.45
C SER A 33 -0.23 -7.18 21.70
N ASN A 34 -0.98 -6.77 20.68
CA ASN A 34 -1.99 -5.71 20.71
C ASN A 34 -3.44 -6.20 20.91
N GLY A 35 -3.67 -7.48 21.20
CA GLY A 35 -5.00 -8.05 21.49
C GLY A 35 -5.87 -8.36 20.27
N VAL A 36 -5.32 -8.24 19.05
CA VAL A 36 -6.04 -8.49 17.79
C VAL A 36 -5.80 -9.94 17.34
N PRO A 37 -6.83 -10.71 16.94
CA PRO A 37 -6.64 -12.07 16.44
C PRO A 37 -5.79 -12.09 15.17
N VAL A 38 -4.90 -13.09 15.05
CA VAL A 38 -4.01 -13.26 13.89
C VAL A 38 -4.81 -13.36 12.58
N SER A 39 -6.02 -13.93 12.62
CA SER A 39 -6.91 -14.05 11.45
C SER A 39 -7.41 -12.72 10.90
N ALA A 40 -7.40 -11.64 11.68
CA ALA A 40 -7.81 -10.31 11.23
C ALA A 40 -6.65 -9.51 10.61
N VAL A 41 -5.41 -9.81 11.01
CA VAL A 41 -4.21 -9.09 10.52
C VAL A 41 -3.68 -9.71 9.24
N TYR A 42 -3.72 -11.05 9.13
CA TYR A 42 -3.16 -11.78 7.99
C TYR A 42 -4.20 -12.20 6.94
N LYS A 43 -5.45 -11.74 7.06
CA LYS A 43 -6.49 -12.02 6.07
C LYS A 43 -6.28 -11.27 4.77
N ASP A 44 -5.73 -10.06 4.86
CA ASP A 44 -5.80 -9.09 3.77
C ASP A 44 -4.41 -8.79 3.17
N PRO A 45 -4.15 -9.13 1.89
CA PRO A 45 -2.97 -8.62 1.18
C PRO A 45 -2.99 -7.08 1.05
N ALA A 46 -4.08 -6.42 1.43
CA ALA A 46 -4.29 -4.99 1.39
C ALA A 46 -3.26 -4.19 2.20
N PHE A 47 -2.70 -4.73 3.29
CA PHE A 47 -1.71 -4.00 4.10
C PHE A 47 -0.42 -3.71 3.29
N LEU A 48 0.10 -4.72 2.60
CA LEU A 48 1.31 -4.58 1.78
C LEU A 48 1.06 -3.69 0.57
N VAL A 49 -0.10 -3.86 -0.07
CA VAL A 49 -0.48 -3.04 -1.23
C VAL A 49 -0.61 -1.56 -0.82
N ASN A 50 -1.25 -1.27 0.31
CA ASN A 50 -1.42 0.11 0.77
C ASN A 50 -0.08 0.79 1.08
N LEU A 51 0.80 0.11 1.83
CA LEU A 51 2.13 0.65 2.14
C LEU A 51 2.95 0.93 0.88
N LEU A 52 2.89 0.03 -0.10
CA LEU A 52 3.61 0.16 -1.36
C LEU A 52 3.04 1.29 -2.21
N VAL A 53 1.72 1.32 -2.41
CA VAL A 53 1.03 2.32 -3.23
C VAL A 53 1.27 3.72 -2.67
N ARG A 54 1.09 3.94 -1.37
CA ARG A 54 1.31 5.26 -0.76
C ARG A 54 2.74 5.77 -0.95
N ASN A 55 3.74 4.91 -0.72
CA ASN A 55 5.14 5.29 -0.89
C ASN A 55 5.48 5.55 -2.37
N LEU A 56 4.93 4.73 -3.28
CA LEU A 56 5.18 4.84 -4.71
C LEU A 56 4.57 6.12 -5.31
N PHE A 57 3.38 6.53 -4.85
CA PHE A 57 2.77 7.80 -5.27
C PHE A 57 3.62 9.01 -4.87
N VAL A 58 4.18 9.03 -3.66
CA VAL A 58 5.07 10.11 -3.20
C VAL A 58 6.35 10.15 -4.05
N ILE A 59 6.99 9.00 -4.27
CA ILE A 59 8.20 8.90 -5.10
C ILE A 59 7.91 9.33 -6.54
N ALA A 60 6.80 8.87 -7.13
CA ALA A 60 6.41 9.24 -8.49
C ALA A 60 6.21 10.75 -8.64
N GLY A 61 5.55 11.40 -7.67
CA GLY A 61 5.39 12.85 -7.66
C GLY A 61 6.73 13.60 -7.66
N ILE A 62 7.68 13.15 -6.83
CA ILE A 62 9.03 13.74 -6.77
C ILE A 62 9.77 13.55 -8.10
N VAL A 63 9.70 12.35 -8.70
CA VAL A 63 10.35 12.06 -9.97
C VAL A 63 9.78 12.94 -11.09
N ILE A 64 8.46 13.03 -11.20
CA ILE A 64 7.79 13.88 -12.21
C ILE A 64 8.20 15.34 -12.04
N PHE A 65 8.27 15.83 -10.80
CA PHE A 65 8.73 17.18 -10.50
C PHE A 65 10.16 17.41 -11.02
N LEU A 66 11.10 16.51 -10.72
CA LEU A 66 12.48 16.62 -11.21
C LEU A 66 12.57 16.56 -12.74
N LEU A 67 11.78 15.70 -13.39
CA LEU A 67 11.74 15.59 -14.85
C LEU A 67 11.26 16.88 -15.52
N ILE A 68 10.25 17.55 -14.95
CA ILE A 68 9.76 18.83 -15.48
C ILE A 68 10.83 19.92 -15.37
N PHE A 69 11.53 20.02 -14.25
CA PHE A 69 12.64 20.96 -14.09
C PHE A 69 13.76 20.67 -15.10
N TYR A 70 14.17 19.40 -15.21
CA TYR A 70 15.22 18.99 -16.14
C TYR A 70 14.84 19.27 -17.60
N ALA A 71 13.59 18.99 -17.99
CA ALA A 71 13.08 19.32 -19.31
C ALA A 71 13.05 20.83 -19.57
N GLY A 72 12.67 21.63 -18.56
CA GLY A 72 12.69 23.09 -18.63
C GLY A 72 14.10 23.64 -18.89
N PHE A 73 15.11 23.15 -18.16
CA PHE A 73 16.51 23.51 -18.42
C PHE A 73 16.99 23.11 -19.82
N LYS A 74 16.63 21.91 -20.27
CA LYS A 74 16.92 21.41 -21.63
C LYS A 74 16.28 22.24 -22.73
N PHE A 75 15.08 22.79 -22.49
CA PHE A 75 14.37 23.61 -23.47
C PHE A 75 15.00 25.01 -23.64
N VAL A 76 15.55 25.57 -22.56
CA VAL A 76 16.25 26.87 -22.55
C VAL A 76 17.64 26.78 -23.17
N GLN A 77 18.27 25.59 -23.12
CA GLN A 77 19.50 25.31 -23.83
C GLN A 77 19.17 25.32 -25.33
N ASP A 78 19.51 26.41 -26.03
CA ASP A 78 19.07 26.74 -27.40
C ASP A 78 19.70 25.86 -28.49
N ASP A 79 19.75 24.56 -28.26
CA ASP A 79 20.13 23.53 -29.21
C ASP A 79 18.87 22.78 -29.67
N THR A 80 18.83 22.47 -30.97
CA THR A 80 17.75 21.71 -31.62
C THR A 80 17.52 20.35 -30.96
N LYS A 81 18.60 19.69 -30.52
CA LYS A 81 18.54 18.42 -29.78
C LYS A 81 17.94 18.58 -28.39
N GLY A 82 18.23 19.71 -27.72
CA GLY A 82 17.73 19.99 -26.38
C GLY A 82 16.21 20.11 -26.34
N LYS A 83 15.65 20.80 -27.34
CA LYS A 83 14.21 21.00 -27.50
C LYS A 83 13.46 19.70 -27.79
N GLU A 84 14.00 18.86 -28.66
CA GLU A 84 13.37 17.56 -29.02
C GLU A 84 13.37 16.59 -27.83
N GLU A 85 14.46 16.55 -27.06
CA GLU A 85 14.53 15.75 -25.83
C GLU A 85 13.63 16.29 -24.72
N ALA A 86 13.57 17.62 -24.52
CA ALA A 86 12.66 18.24 -23.56
C ALA A 86 11.19 17.86 -23.85
N GLN A 87 10.80 17.88 -25.13
CA GLN A 87 9.44 17.49 -25.54
C GLN A 87 9.14 16.02 -25.21
N LYS A 88 10.10 15.11 -25.42
CA LYS A 88 9.97 13.69 -25.05
C LYS A 88 9.81 13.53 -23.53
N ILE A 89 10.61 14.24 -22.74
CA ILE A 89 10.58 14.17 -21.28
C ILE A 89 9.26 14.71 -20.73
N ILE A 90 8.77 15.86 -21.26
CA ILE A 90 7.47 16.42 -20.88
C ILE A 90 6.35 15.46 -21.25
N THR A 91 6.40 14.85 -22.44
CA THR A 91 5.39 13.86 -22.85
C THR A 91 5.35 12.67 -21.88
N ALA A 92 6.52 12.14 -21.51
CA ALA A 92 6.63 11.06 -20.53
C ALA A 92 6.09 11.47 -19.15
N ALA A 93 6.40 12.70 -18.69
CA ALA A 93 5.89 13.24 -17.43
C ALA A 93 4.35 13.37 -17.45
N VAL A 94 3.78 13.89 -18.54
CA VAL A 94 2.32 14.01 -18.73
C VAL A 94 1.65 12.63 -18.73
N VAL A 95 2.22 11.66 -19.44
CA VAL A 95 1.72 10.27 -19.44
C VAL A 95 1.75 9.69 -18.02
N GLY A 96 2.83 9.91 -17.27
CA GLY A 96 2.94 9.49 -15.87
C GLY A 96 1.83 10.07 -14.98
N ILE A 97 1.55 11.37 -15.12
CA ILE A 97 0.46 12.04 -14.38
C ILE A 97 -0.90 11.44 -14.76
N VAL A 98 -1.16 11.22 -16.04
CA VAL A 98 -2.42 10.62 -16.52
C VAL A 98 -2.61 9.22 -15.95
N VAL A 99 -1.55 8.41 -15.92
CA VAL A 99 -1.59 7.07 -15.32
C VAL A 99 -1.93 7.15 -13.82
N MET A 100 -1.28 8.04 -13.06
CA MET A 100 -1.58 8.22 -11.63
C MET A 100 -3.05 8.65 -11.41
N PHE A 101 -3.57 9.53 -12.27
CA PHE A 101 -4.96 9.98 -12.20
C PHE A 101 -5.94 8.84 -12.51
N SER A 102 -5.62 8.01 -13.50
CA SER A 102 -6.43 6.83 -13.83
C SER A 102 -6.45 5.79 -12.71
N ALA A 103 -5.32 5.59 -12.02
CA ALA A 103 -5.24 4.69 -10.87
C ALA A 103 -6.17 5.14 -9.73
N TYR A 104 -6.29 6.44 -9.48
CA TYR A 104 -7.24 6.98 -8.51
C TYR A 104 -8.70 6.65 -8.89
N TRP A 105 -9.05 6.80 -10.17
CA TRP A 105 -10.40 6.48 -10.65
C TRP A 105 -10.74 4.99 -10.51
N ILE A 106 -9.78 4.11 -10.80
CA ILE A 106 -9.97 2.66 -10.62
C ILE A 106 -10.30 2.35 -9.15
N ILE A 107 -9.55 2.92 -8.20
CA ILE A 107 -9.77 2.67 -6.77
C ILE A 107 -11.11 3.25 -6.30
N GLN A 108 -11.49 4.43 -6.78
CA GLN A 108 -12.82 5.02 -6.53
C GLN A 108 -13.95 4.09 -6.98
N ILE A 109 -13.87 3.57 -8.21
CA ILE A 109 -14.87 2.65 -8.76
C ILE A 109 -14.93 1.37 -7.92
N VAL A 110 -13.77 0.79 -7.59
CA VAL A 110 -13.69 -0.41 -6.74
C VAL A 110 -14.33 -0.16 -5.37
N LYS A 111 -14.04 0.99 -4.73
CA LYS A 111 -14.64 1.38 -3.45
C LYS A 111 -16.16 1.46 -3.52
N VAL A 112 -16.70 2.06 -4.58
CA VAL A 112 -18.16 2.17 -4.80
C VAL A 112 -18.80 0.80 -5.01
N LEU A 113 -18.15 -0.11 -5.74
CA LEU A 113 -18.70 -1.43 -6.06
C LEU A 113 -18.60 -2.44 -4.91
N THR A 114 -17.49 -2.43 -4.16
CA THR A 114 -17.23 -3.42 -3.10
C THR A 114 -17.59 -2.92 -1.70
N GLY A 115 -17.79 -1.62 -1.50
CA GLY A 115 -18.02 -1.04 -0.17
C GLY A 115 -16.82 -1.17 0.77
N ALA A 116 -15.69 -1.69 0.29
CA ALA A 116 -14.46 -1.79 1.05
C ALA A 116 -13.81 -0.41 1.16
N ASP A 117 -13.65 0.09 2.38
CA ASP A 117 -12.85 1.29 2.66
C ASP A 117 -11.38 0.94 2.44
N LEU A 118 -10.89 1.23 1.23
CA LEU A 118 -9.46 1.25 0.94
C LEU A 118 -8.94 2.65 1.29
N PRO A 119 -8.23 2.82 2.42
CA PRO A 119 -7.58 4.08 2.73
C PRO A 119 -6.41 4.26 1.77
N LEU A 120 -6.57 5.18 0.83
CA LEU A 120 -5.49 5.77 0.05
C LEU A 120 -4.70 6.76 0.90
#